data_AF-X1QGQ7-F1
#
_entry.id   AF-X1QGQ7-F1
#
_cell.length_a   1.000
_cell.length_b   1.000
_cell.length_c   1.000
_cell.angle_alpha   90.00
_cell.angle_beta   90.00
_cell.angle_gamma   90.00
#
_symmetry.space_group_name_H-M   'P 1'
#
loop_
_entity.id
_entity.type
_entity.pdbx_description
1 polymer ?
#
loop_
_entity_poly.entity_id
_entity_poly.type
_entity_poly.pdbx_seq_one_letter_code
_entity_poly.pdbx_strand_id
1 'polypeptide(L)'
;GQGANDPRVPQAEADQIVQAMQERGIPVTYVLYPDEGHGFARPENNLSFFAITEAFLSECLGGWYEPIGDDFKGSSITVPVGAEEVPGLTETLAG
;
A
#
# COMPACT_ATOMS: atom_id res chain seq x y z
N GLY A 1 3.35 -3.58 -1.46
CA GLY A 1 3.48 -3.16 -0.06
C GLY A 1 4.77 -3.71 0.49
N GLN A 2 5.43 -2.96 1.36
CA GLN A 2 6.73 -3.30 1.96
C GLN A 2 6.60 -3.41 3.48
N GLY A 3 7.27 -4.39 4.10
CA GLY A 3 7.48 -4.38 5.55
C GLY A 3 8.73 -3.57 5.92
N ALA A 4 8.61 -2.66 6.88
CA ALA A 4 9.72 -1.77 7.26
C ALA A 4 10.91 -2.54 7.87
N ASN A 5 10.66 -3.74 8.43
CA ASN A 5 11.66 -4.57 9.11
C ASN A 5 12.10 -5.77 8.26
N ASP A 6 11.96 -5.73 6.92
CA ASP A 6 12.38 -6.82 6.05
C ASP A 6 13.92 -7.01 6.05
N PRO A 7 14.43 -8.14 6.58
CA PRO A 7 15.88 -8.38 6.63
C PRO A 7 16.48 -8.88 5.31
N ARG A 8 15.63 -9.22 4.33
CA ARG A 8 16.04 -9.77 3.02
C ARG A 8 16.08 -8.68 1.97
N VAL A 9 15.07 -7.80 1.94
CA VAL A 9 14.97 -6.67 1.01
C VAL A 9 14.69 -5.41 1.83
N PRO A 10 15.70 -4.59 2.14
CA PRO A 10 15.53 -3.40 2.96
C PRO A 10 14.52 -2.41 2.37
N GLN A 11 13.81 -1.67 3.24
CA GLN A 11 12.87 -0.62 2.82
C GLN A 11 13.47 0.37 1.81
N ALA A 12 14.76 0.70 1.96
CA ALA A 12 15.48 1.61 1.07
C ALA A 12 15.48 1.17 -0.40
N GLU A 13 15.28 -0.12 -0.71
CA GLU A 13 15.15 -0.61 -2.09
C GLU A 13 13.81 -0.17 -2.70
N ALA A 14 12.72 -0.24 -1.94
CA ALA A 14 11.43 0.28 -2.37
C ALA A 14 11.45 1.82 -2.48
N ASP A 15 12.08 2.50 -1.52
CA ASP A 15 12.21 3.96 -1.50
C ASP A 15 12.93 4.48 -2.75
N GLN A 16 13.99 3.80 -3.20
CA GLN A 16 14.71 4.13 -4.45
C GLN A 16 13.82 4.04 -5.69
N ILE A 17 12.96 3.02 -5.78
CA ILE A 17 12.03 2.84 -6.89
C ILE A 17 10.98 3.96 -6.88
N VAL A 18 10.40 4.26 -5.72
CA VAL A 18 9.39 5.32 -5.56
C VAL A 18 9.97 6.66 -5.99
N GLN A 19 11.17 7.00 -5.52
CA GLN A 19 11.85 8.24 -5.92
C GLN A 19 12.06 8.30 -7.44
N ALA A 20 12.55 7.22 -8.05
CA ALA A 20 12.78 7.18 -9.50
C ALA A 20 11.49 7.31 -10.32
N MET A 21 10.36 6.79 -9.80
CA MET A 21 9.04 6.96 -10.43
C MET A 21 8.56 8.41 -10.33
N GLN A 22 8.67 9.02 -9.14
CA GLN A 22 8.30 10.42 -8.91
C GLN A 22 9.12 11.39 -9.78
N GLU A 23 10.45 11.20 -9.87
CA GLU A 23 11.33 12.00 -10.72
C GLU A 23 10.95 11.94 -12.21
N ARG A 24 10.31 10.85 -12.63
CA ARG A 24 9.84 10.64 -14.02
C ARG A 24 8.39 11.01 -14.22
N GLY A 25 7.67 11.47 -13.19
CA GLY A 25 6.25 11.75 -13.25
C GLY A 25 5.40 10.50 -13.55
N ILE A 26 5.86 9.32 -13.15
CA ILE A 26 5.12 8.07 -13.28
C ILE A 26 4.30 7.90 -11.99
N PRO A 27 2.96 7.74 -12.07
CA PRO A 27 2.12 7.48 -10.90
C PRO A 27 2.62 6.28 -10.10
N VAL A 28 2.68 6.43 -8.77
CA VAL A 28 3.14 5.39 -7.86
C VAL A 28 2.42 5.49 -6.53
N THR A 29 1.89 4.38 -6.05
CA THR A 29 1.39 4.24 -4.67
C THR A 29 2.38 3.42 -3.86
N TYR A 30 2.85 3.99 -2.75
CA TYR A 30 3.74 3.30 -1.83
C TYR A 30 3.01 2.96 -0.53
N VAL A 31 2.89 1.67 -0.24
CA VAL A 31 2.30 1.15 1.00
C VAL A 31 3.39 0.53 1.87
N LEU A 32 3.49 0.99 3.11
CA LEU A 32 4.48 0.55 4.09
C LEU A 32 3.78 0.04 5.37
N TYR A 33 4.26 -1.09 5.87
CA TYR A 33 3.82 -1.72 7.12
C TYR A 33 4.95 -1.65 8.16
N PRO A 34 4.90 -0.67 9.11
CA PRO A 34 5.98 -0.41 10.07
C PRO A 34 6.31 -1.57 11.02
N ASP A 35 5.34 -2.48 11.24
CA ASP A 35 5.48 -3.61 12.16
C ASP A 35 5.69 -4.97 11.45
N GLU A 36 5.84 -4.97 10.12
CA GLU A 36 6.04 -6.17 9.32
C GLU A 36 7.48 -6.29 8.79
N GLY A 37 7.83 -7.49 8.30
CA GLY A 37 9.10 -7.81 7.66
C GLY A 37 8.93 -8.31 6.22
N HIS A 38 9.64 -9.37 5.84
CA HIS A 38 9.62 -9.90 4.46
C HIS A 38 8.28 -10.45 3.99
N GLY A 39 7.40 -10.80 4.93
CA GLY A 39 6.02 -11.14 4.67
C GLY A 39 5.17 -10.52 5.77
N PHE A 40 3.85 -10.51 5.56
CA PHE A 40 2.91 -9.97 6.53
C PHE A 40 2.42 -11.09 7.44
N ALA A 41 2.79 -11.02 8.71
CA ALA A 41 2.41 -11.99 9.73
C ALA A 41 1.04 -11.67 10.33
N ARG A 42 0.66 -10.40 10.41
CA ARG A 42 -0.59 -9.98 11.05
C ARG A 42 -1.77 -10.12 10.08
N PRO A 43 -2.90 -10.73 10.51
CA PRO A 43 -4.09 -10.82 9.67
C PRO A 43 -4.62 -9.44 9.25
N GLU A 44 -4.56 -8.44 10.14
CA GLU A 44 -5.03 -7.08 9.83
C GLU A 44 -4.23 -6.44 8.70
N ASN A 45 -2.90 -6.65 8.67
CA ASN A 45 -2.03 -6.14 7.60
C ASN A 45 -2.21 -6.90 6.28
N ASN A 46 -2.52 -8.21 6.36
CA ASN A 46 -2.88 -8.97 5.16
C ASN A 46 -4.20 -8.45 4.57
N LEU A 47 -5.22 -8.24 5.40
CA LEU A 47 -6.52 -7.74 4.96
C LEU A 47 -6.38 -6.36 4.29
N SER A 48 -5.72 -5.40 4.96
CA SER A 48 -5.49 -4.07 4.39
C SER A 48 -4.69 -4.13 3.09
N PHE A 49 -3.72 -5.05 2.98
CA PHE A 49 -2.93 -5.23 1.76
C PHE A 49 -3.79 -5.73 0.61
N PHE A 50 -4.66 -6.72 0.84
CA PHE A 50 -5.54 -7.22 -0.20
C PHE A 50 -6.58 -6.19 -0.62
N ALA A 51 -7.17 -5.44 0.32
CA ALA A 51 -8.13 -4.38 0.01
C ALA A 51 -7.54 -3.30 -0.91
N ILE A 52 -6.34 -2.80 -0.60
CA ILE A 52 -5.65 -1.84 -1.49
C ILE A 52 -5.25 -2.49 -2.80
N THR A 53 -4.76 -3.72 -2.77
CA THR A 53 -4.32 -4.41 -3.99
C THR A 53 -5.49 -4.58 -4.95
N GLU A 54 -6.67 -4.92 -4.45
CA GLU A 54 -7.89 -5.02 -5.26
C GLU A 54 -8.26 -3.67 -5.88
N ALA A 55 -8.33 -2.60 -5.07
CA ALA A 55 -8.63 -1.25 -5.55
C ALA A 55 -7.61 -0.75 -6.60
N PHE A 56 -6.31 -0.95 -6.34
CA PHE A 56 -5.23 -0.59 -7.26
C PHE A 56 -5.32 -1.36 -8.58
N LEU A 57 -5.57 -2.67 -8.52
CA LEU A 57 -5.72 -3.49 -9.72
C LEU A 57 -6.98 -3.13 -10.50
N SER A 58 -8.07 -2.77 -9.82
CA SER A 58 -9.28 -2.27 -10.48
C SER A 58 -9.04 -0.96 -11.23
N GLU A 59 -8.24 -0.04 -10.70
CA GLU A 59 -7.85 1.19 -11.41
C GLU A 59 -6.97 0.88 -12.63
N CYS A 60 -5.98 -0.01 -12.46
CA CYS A 60 -5.00 -0.29 -13.51
C CYS A 60 -5.53 -1.21 -14.64
N LEU A 61 -6.32 -2.21 -14.28
CA LEU A 61 -6.77 -3.29 -15.17
C LEU A 61 -8.25 -3.19 -15.52
N GLY A 62 -8.99 -2.31 -14.83
CA GLY A 62 -10.44 -2.29 -14.85
C GLY A 62 -11.05 -3.43 -14.03
N GLY A 63 -12.36 -3.32 -13.77
CA GLY A 63 -13.10 -4.33 -13.02
C GLY A 63 -13.88 -3.72 -11.86
N TRP A 64 -14.35 -4.59 -10.98
CA TRP A 64 -14.98 -4.21 -9.73
C TRP A 64 -13.98 -4.48 -8.60
N TYR A 65 -14.05 -3.66 -7.55
CA TYR A 65 -13.38 -3.89 -6.28
C TYR A 65 -14.38 -3.69 -5.14
N GLU A 66 -14.13 -4.32 -4.00
CA GLU A 66 -14.86 -4.05 -2.76
C GLU A 66 -14.37 -2.72 -2.16
N PRO A 67 -15.27 -1.77 -1.82
CA PRO A 67 -14.86 -0.55 -1.14
C PRO A 67 -14.12 -0.87 0.17
N ILE A 68 -12.93 -0.28 0.35
CA ILE A 68 -11.99 -0.60 1.44
C ILE A 68 -12.65 -0.58 2.83
N GLY A 69 -13.52 0.40 3.10
CA GLY A 69 -14.32 0.43 4.33
C GLY A 69 -13.48 0.33 5.61
N ASP A 70 -13.77 -0.69 6.42
CA ASP A 70 -13.10 -0.93 7.72
C ASP A 70 -11.89 -1.87 7.62
N ASP A 71 -11.42 -2.25 6.42
CA ASP A 71 -10.36 -3.25 6.23
C ASP A 71 -9.00 -2.84 6.79
N PHE A 72 -8.81 -1.56 7.12
CA PHE A 72 -7.59 -1.06 7.76
C PHE A 72 -7.64 -1.12 9.28
N LYS A 73 -8.77 -1.52 9.85
CA LYS A 73 -8.96 -1.55 11.30
C LYS A 73 -7.94 -2.45 11.98
N GLY A 74 -7.08 -1.83 12.79
CA GLY A 74 -6.01 -2.51 13.51
C GLY A 74 -4.77 -2.82 12.68
N SER A 75 -4.76 -2.48 11.39
CA SER A 75 -3.56 -2.53 10.56
C SER A 75 -2.57 -1.43 10.96
N SER A 76 -1.28 -1.69 10.77
CA SER A 76 -0.22 -0.69 10.90
C SER A 76 0.00 0.15 9.65
N ILE A 77 -0.82 -0.08 8.62
CA ILE A 77 -0.65 0.49 7.28
C ILE A 77 -0.34 1.99 7.29
N THR A 78 0.64 2.36 6.47
CA THR A 78 0.91 3.75 6.08
C THR A 78 1.02 3.84 4.57
N VAL A 79 0.66 4.99 4.01
CA VAL A 79 0.78 5.27 2.57
C VAL A 79 1.56 6.57 2.39
N PRO A 80 2.92 6.52 2.37
CA PRO A 80 3.73 7.72 2.29
C PRO A 80 3.57 8.50 0.98
N VAL A 81 3.15 7.83 -0.11
CA VAL A 81 3.05 8.41 -1.46
C VAL A 81 1.87 7.81 -2.22
N GLY A 82 1.14 8.65 -2.97
CA GLY A 82 0.20 8.22 -4.01
C GLY A 82 -1.07 7.59 -3.50
N ALA A 83 -1.60 8.07 -2.38
CA ALA A 83 -2.90 7.63 -1.87
C ALA A 83 -4.05 8.04 -2.80
N GLU A 84 -3.85 9.10 -3.58
CA GLU A 84 -4.75 9.63 -4.60
C GLU A 84 -4.84 8.76 -5.86
N GLU A 85 -3.84 7.90 -6.09
CA GLU A 85 -3.76 7.02 -7.27
C GLU A 85 -4.57 5.72 -7.09
N VAL A 86 -5.14 5.49 -5.89
CA VAL A 86 -5.96 4.32 -5.59
C VAL A 86 -7.37 4.75 -5.18
N PRO A 87 -8.42 4.29 -5.89
CA PRO A 87 -9.80 4.64 -5.56
C PRO A 87 -10.19 4.33 -4.11
N GLY A 88 -10.71 5.33 -3.38
CA GLY A 88 -11.19 5.18 -2.01
C GLY A 88 -10.09 5.17 -0.93
N LEU A 89 -8.82 5.17 -1.31
CA LEU A 89 -7.71 5.05 -0.35
C LEU A 89 -7.52 6.33 0.48
N THR A 90 -7.62 7.50 -0.15
CA THR A 90 -7.45 8.79 0.54
C THR A 90 -8.54 9.00 1.59
N GLU A 91 -9.79 8.66 1.28
CA GLU A 91 -10.91 8.74 2.20
C GLU A 91 -10.75 7.78 3.38
N THR A 92 -10.28 6.55 3.11
CA THR A 92 -10.09 5.53 4.13
C THR A 92 -8.98 5.91 5.11
N LEU A 93 -7.89 6.51 4.63
CA LEU A 93 -6.77 6.95 5.49
C LEU A 93 -7.10 8.17 6.35
N ALA A 94 -8.14 8.93 5.99
CA ALA A 94 -8.56 10.12 6.72
C ALA A 94 -9.55 9.82 7.88
N GLY A 95 -10.10 8.60 7.92
CA GLY A 95 -11.03 8.13 8.96
C GLY A 95 -10.33 7.37 10.08
#